data_AF-A0A3N8LLK2-F1
#
_entry.id   AF-A0A3N8LLK2-F1
#
_cell.length_a   1.000
_cell.length_b   1.000
_cell.length_c   1.000
_cell.angle_alpha   90.00
_cell.angle_beta   90.00
_cell.angle_gamma   90.00
#
_symmetry.space_group_name_H-M   'P 1'
#
loop_
_entity.id
_entity.type
_entity.pdbx_description
1 polymer ?
#
loop_
_entity_poly.entity_id
_entity_poly.type
_entity_poly.pdbx_seq_one_letter_code
_entity_poly.pdbx_strand_id
1 'polypeptide(L)'
;MCDAMGMSPYSAAVQTDVTVYLGDCSGDTLLVVCDGTSIESGGTTSQRALRALAYPIPRGPYPVSERFTIFVHETSCRAAAGMRLVTTFRIDVLCKGSFAYASARAAQSVAQLPPTAYVIGDDVVTTARRLLEAWSVVLQTDGDRQC
;
A
#
# COMPACT_ATOMS: atom_id res chain seq x y z
N MET A 1 10.73 -15.09 39.35
CA MET A 1 11.55 -14.13 38.58
C MET A 1 11.08 -14.25 37.15
N CYS A 2 10.34 -13.26 36.66
CA CYS A 2 9.82 -13.26 35.29
C CYS A 2 10.90 -12.65 34.39
N ASP A 3 11.46 -13.46 33.50
CA ASP A 3 12.33 -12.97 32.44
C ASP A 3 11.52 -12.05 31.53
N ALA A 4 11.90 -10.78 31.54
CA ALA A 4 11.42 -9.79 30.60
C ALA A 4 11.86 -10.22 29.20
N MET A 5 10.89 -10.65 28.38
CA MET A 5 11.09 -10.81 26.94
C MET A 5 11.69 -9.52 26.39
N GLY A 6 12.88 -9.64 25.81
CA GLY A 6 13.60 -8.54 25.20
C GLY A 6 12.76 -7.88 24.11
N MET A 7 12.13 -6.75 24.44
CA MET A 7 11.74 -5.77 23.44
C MET A 7 13.03 -5.21 22.84
N SER A 8 13.33 -5.61 21.62
CA SER A 8 14.39 -5.00 20.82
C SER A 8 14.15 -3.48 20.77
N PRO A 9 15.08 -2.63 21.27
CA PRO A 9 14.80 -1.21 21.50
C PRO A 9 14.79 -0.36 20.22
N TYR A 10 14.86 -0.92 19.01
CA TYR A 10 14.93 -0.14 17.78
C TYR A 10 14.28 -0.84 16.57
N SER A 11 12.97 -1.05 16.60
CA SER A 11 12.24 -1.09 15.33
C SER A 11 12.10 0.36 14.85
N ALA A 12 12.99 0.80 13.96
CA ALA A 12 12.96 2.15 13.43
C ALA A 12 11.58 2.42 12.82
N ALA A 13 10.96 3.55 13.18
CA ALA A 13 9.68 3.95 12.60
C ALA A 13 9.81 4.05 11.08
N VAL A 14 8.80 3.54 10.36
CA VAL A 14 8.69 3.64 8.91
C VAL A 14 7.55 4.59 8.61
N GLN A 15 7.87 5.69 7.93
CA GLN A 15 6.87 6.52 7.29
C GLN A 15 6.48 5.85 5.97
N THR A 16 5.19 5.62 5.79
CA THR A 16 4.60 5.08 4.57
C THR A 16 3.64 6.11 3.99
N ASP A 17 4.03 6.62 2.83
CA ASP A 17 3.24 7.54 2.01
C ASP A 17 2.54 6.75 0.90
N VAL A 18 1.26 7.00 0.69
CA VAL A 18 0.45 6.36 -0.34
C VAL A 18 -0.22 7.42 -1.19
N THR A 19 -0.04 7.35 -2.49
CA THR A 19 -0.72 8.22 -3.46
C THR A 19 -1.52 7.39 -4.44
N VAL A 20 -2.75 7.80 -4.71
CA VAL A 20 -3.62 7.16 -5.70
C VAL A 20 -3.77 8.08 -6.92
N TYR A 21 -3.51 7.53 -8.11
CA TYR A 21 -3.60 8.25 -9.39
C TYR A 21 -4.63 7.60 -10.31
N LEU A 22 -5.34 8.40 -11.09
CA LEU A 22 -6.15 7.89 -12.19
C LEU A 22 -5.29 7.43 -13.38
N GLY A 23 -5.72 6.36 -14.05
CA GLY A 23 -5.05 5.79 -15.22
C GLY A 23 -3.88 4.85 -14.88
N ASP A 24 -3.06 4.51 -15.88
CA ASP A 24 -1.86 3.66 -15.74
C ASP A 24 -0.55 4.45 -15.76
N CYS A 25 -0.64 5.77 -15.54
CA CYS A 25 0.50 6.67 -15.54
C CYS A 25 1.36 6.64 -16.82
N SER A 26 0.80 6.27 -17.99
CA SER A 26 1.52 6.20 -19.27
C SER A 26 1.49 7.50 -20.11
N GLY A 27 0.72 8.51 -19.69
CA GLY A 27 0.56 9.79 -20.38
C GLY A 27 1.05 11.00 -19.58
N ASP A 28 0.93 12.19 -20.18
CA ASP A 28 1.55 13.44 -19.68
C ASP A 28 0.86 14.07 -18.46
N THR A 29 -0.34 13.59 -18.09
CA THR A 29 -1.09 14.10 -16.93
C THR A 29 -1.45 13.00 -15.95
N LEU A 30 -0.85 13.05 -14.77
CA LEU A 30 -1.18 12.23 -13.62
C LEU A 30 -2.14 12.99 -12.71
N LEU A 31 -3.40 12.57 -12.65
CA LEU A 31 -4.37 13.14 -11.73
C LEU A 31 -4.27 12.41 -10.38
N VAL A 32 -3.68 13.09 -9.40
CA VAL A 32 -3.69 12.65 -8.00
C VAL A 32 -5.13 12.72 -7.49
N VAL A 33 -5.64 11.58 -7.04
CA VAL A 33 -6.96 11.47 -6.40
C VAL A 33 -6.84 11.83 -4.92
N CYS A 34 -5.89 11.20 -4.24
CA CYS A 34 -5.61 11.45 -2.84
C CYS A 34 -4.21 10.95 -2.45
N ASP A 35 -3.72 11.51 -1.36
CA ASP A 35 -2.55 11.09 -0.62
C ASP A 35 -2.93 10.60 0.78
N GLY A 36 -2.10 9.77 1.38
CA GLY A 36 -2.21 9.37 2.77
C GLY A 36 -0.83 9.08 3.34
N THR A 37 -0.64 9.33 4.62
CA THR A 37 0.63 9.07 5.31
C THR A 37 0.37 8.34 6.62
N SER A 38 1.23 7.39 6.95
CA SER A 38 1.28 6.76 8.27
C SER A 38 2.73 6.64 8.73
N ILE A 39 2.97 6.61 10.04
CA ILE A 39 4.29 6.39 10.63
C ILE A 39 4.16 5.30 11.68
N GLU A 40 4.80 4.15 11.46
CA GLU A 40 4.64 2.98 12.31
C GLU A 40 5.97 2.25 12.52
N SER A 41 6.23 1.78 13.73
CA SER A 41 7.42 0.99 14.07
C SER A 41 7.25 -0.51 13.81
N GLY A 42 6.29 -0.92 12.97
CA GLY A 42 6.00 -2.33 12.69
C GLY A 42 4.98 -2.54 11.57
N GLY A 43 4.57 -3.79 11.39
CA GLY A 43 3.62 -4.22 10.36
C GLY A 43 4.24 -4.48 8.99
N THR A 44 3.45 -5.05 8.08
CA THR A 44 3.81 -5.20 6.67
C THR A 44 3.59 -3.89 5.91
N THR A 45 4.19 -3.76 4.73
CA THR A 45 3.96 -2.60 3.84
C THR A 45 2.47 -2.42 3.53
N SER A 46 1.72 -3.50 3.29
CA SER A 46 0.28 -3.43 3.03
C SER A 46 -0.51 -2.91 4.24
N GLN A 47 -0.17 -3.33 5.45
CA GLN A 47 -0.81 -2.85 6.68
C GLN A 47 -0.57 -1.35 6.90
N ARG A 48 0.67 -0.88 6.70
CA ARG A 48 0.97 0.56 6.80
C ARG A 48 0.28 1.36 5.69
N ALA A 49 0.26 0.85 4.46
CA ALA A 49 -0.45 1.48 3.35
C ALA A 49 -1.97 1.59 3.62
N LEU A 50 -2.58 0.57 4.24
CA LEU A 50 -3.97 0.63 4.69
C LEU A 50 -4.21 1.73 5.72
N ARG A 51 -3.30 1.88 6.70
CA ARG A 51 -3.40 2.96 7.70
C ARG A 51 -3.25 4.34 7.04
N ALA A 52 -2.32 4.49 6.12
CA ALA A 52 -2.16 5.74 5.35
C ALA A 52 -3.44 6.10 4.61
N LEU A 53 -4.07 5.12 3.94
CA LEU A 53 -5.34 5.31 3.25
C LEU A 53 -6.56 5.37 4.17
N ALA A 54 -6.46 5.21 5.49
CA ALA A 54 -7.59 5.36 6.39
C ALA A 54 -8.02 6.83 6.52
N TYR A 55 -7.07 7.76 6.40
CA TYR A 55 -7.28 9.21 6.51
C TYR A 55 -6.69 9.97 5.31
N PRO A 56 -7.20 9.71 4.09
CA PRO A 56 -6.67 10.31 2.86
C PRO A 56 -6.98 11.82 2.77
N ILE A 57 -6.15 12.53 2.01
CA ILE A 57 -6.24 13.97 1.74
C ILE A 57 -6.14 14.19 0.22
N PRO A 58 -7.10 14.92 -0.40
CA PRO A 58 -8.33 15.43 0.19
C PRO A 58 -9.26 14.28 0.63
N ARG A 59 -10.20 14.60 1.52
CA ARG A 59 -11.31 13.69 1.83
C ARG A 59 -12.27 13.68 0.63
N GLY A 60 -12.87 12.52 0.37
CA GLY A 60 -13.73 12.27 -0.78
C GLY A 60 -14.99 13.15 -0.87
N PRO A 61 -15.80 12.96 -1.92
CA PRO A 61 -15.91 11.77 -2.75
C PRO A 61 -14.75 11.56 -3.74
N TYR A 62 -14.43 10.30 -4.03
CA TYR A 62 -13.39 9.94 -5.00
C TYR A 62 -14.03 9.49 -6.32
N PRO A 63 -13.34 9.68 -7.46
CA PRO A 63 -13.80 9.21 -8.75
C PRO A 63 -13.87 7.69 -8.83
N VAL A 64 -14.78 7.20 -9.66
CA VAL A 64 -14.83 5.80 -10.12
C VAL A 64 -13.97 5.70 -11.39
N SER A 65 -13.11 4.68 -11.46
CA SER A 65 -12.30 4.40 -12.64
C SER A 65 -12.02 2.91 -12.76
N GLU A 66 -12.07 2.39 -13.97
CA GLU A 66 -11.67 1.01 -14.26
C GLU A 66 -10.16 0.80 -14.18
N ARG A 67 -9.37 1.88 -14.24
CA ARG A 67 -7.91 1.81 -14.21
C ARG A 67 -7.32 2.94 -13.38
N PHE A 68 -6.45 2.58 -12.46
CA PHE A 68 -5.78 3.51 -11.56
C PHE A 68 -4.46 2.88 -11.06
N THR A 69 -3.58 3.72 -10.52
CA THR A 69 -2.29 3.29 -9.99
C THR A 69 -2.15 3.76 -8.54
N ILE A 70 -1.63 2.89 -7.68
CA ILE A 70 -1.29 3.21 -6.29
C ILE A 70 0.24 3.23 -6.19
N PHE A 71 0.80 4.31 -5.66
CA PHE A 71 2.19 4.34 -5.24
C PHE A 71 2.28 4.21 -3.74
N VAL A 72 3.16 3.34 -3.27
CA VAL A 72 3.51 3.20 -1.85
C VAL A 72 4.99 3.48 -1.70
N HIS A 73 5.32 4.51 -0.94
CA HIS A 73 6.69 4.95 -0.70
C HIS A 73 7.01 4.81 0.79
N GLU A 74 8.03 4.05 1.13
CA GLU A 74 8.40 3.80 2.53
C GLU A 74 9.77 4.38 2.84
N THR A 75 9.86 5.18 3.90
CA THR A 75 11.10 5.75 4.41
C THR A 75 11.30 5.38 5.87
N SER A 76 12.51 4.97 6.22
CA SER A 76 12.90 4.69 7.60
C SER A 76 13.28 6.00 8.27
N CYS A 77 12.60 6.30 9.37
CA CYS A 77 12.89 7.43 10.25
C CYS A 77 13.84 6.95 11.36
N ARG A 78 15.16 7.06 11.13
CA ARG A 78 16.15 6.84 12.20
C ARG A 78 16.51 8.18 12.84
N ALA A 79 16.29 8.29 14.15
CA ALA A 79 16.51 9.51 14.94
C ALA A 79 17.93 10.11 14.82
N ALA A 80 18.94 9.32 14.45
CA ALA A 80 20.34 9.76 14.41
C ALA A 80 20.97 9.83 13.00
N ALA A 81 20.29 9.35 11.94
CA ALA A 81 20.91 9.15 10.62
C ALA A 81 20.14 9.73 9.42
N GLY A 82 19.06 10.48 9.67
CA GLY A 82 18.19 11.02 8.62
C GLY A 82 17.20 10.01 8.05
N MET A 83 16.37 10.46 7.11
CA MET A 83 15.40 9.63 6.41
C MET A 83 16.10 8.77 5.34
N ARG A 84 15.87 7.45 5.37
CA ARG A 84 16.40 6.52 4.36
C ARG A 84 15.25 5.85 3.61
N LEU A 85 15.27 5.92 2.28
CA LEU A 85 14.35 5.14 1.44
C LEU A 85 14.48 3.64 1.73
N VAL A 86 13.36 3.01 2.06
CA VAL A 86 13.26 1.56 2.30
C VAL A 86 12.85 0.88 1.00
N THR A 87 11.72 1.29 0.43
CA THR A 87 11.17 0.68 -0.78
C THR A 87 10.15 1.60 -1.45
N THR A 88 9.86 1.32 -2.73
CA THR A 88 8.79 1.95 -3.49
C THR A 88 8.06 0.87 -4.27
N PHE A 89 6.74 0.83 -4.11
CA PHE A 89 5.85 -0.02 -4.90
C PHE A 89 5.00 0.83 -5.83
N ARG A 90 4.93 0.41 -7.08
CA ARG A 90 3.91 0.84 -8.03
C ARG A 90 2.93 -0.30 -8.22
N ILE A 91 1.67 -0.07 -7.86
CA ILE A 91 0.60 -1.05 -7.98
C ILE A 91 -0.34 -0.59 -9.08
N ASP A 92 -0.31 -1.26 -10.22
CA ASP A 92 -1.20 -0.96 -11.33
C ASP A 92 -2.48 -1.79 -11.19
N VAL A 93 -3.64 -1.13 -11.24
CA VAL A 93 -4.95 -1.74 -11.00
C VAL A 93 -5.81 -1.68 -12.26
N LEU A 94 -6.49 -2.79 -12.55
CA LEU A 94 -7.48 -2.91 -13.60
C LEU A 94 -8.74 -3.59 -13.04
N CYS A 95 -9.85 -2.86 -12.99
CA CYS A 95 -11.16 -3.40 -12.68
C CYS A 95 -11.83 -3.87 -13.96
N LYS A 96 -12.24 -5.13 -14.00
CA LYS A 96 -12.90 -5.74 -15.17
C LYS A 96 -13.97 -6.72 -14.70
N GLY A 97 -15.22 -6.47 -15.12
CA GLY A 97 -16.37 -7.24 -14.65
C GLY A 97 -16.52 -7.11 -13.14
N SER A 98 -16.54 -8.24 -12.44
CA SER A 98 -16.75 -8.33 -10.98
C SER A 98 -15.46 -8.36 -10.16
N PHE A 99 -14.30 -8.12 -10.79
CA PHE A 99 -12.99 -8.28 -10.15
C PHE A 99 -12.06 -7.08 -10.42
N ALA A 100 -11.23 -6.78 -9.42
CA ALA A 100 -10.07 -5.92 -9.53
C ALA A 100 -8.81 -6.79 -9.59
N TYR A 101 -8.03 -6.60 -10.64
CA TYR A 101 -6.73 -7.22 -10.87
C TYR A 101 -5.64 -6.21 -10.58
N ALA A 102 -4.57 -6.61 -9.92
CA ALA A 102 -3.49 -5.70 -9.60
C ALA A 102 -2.11 -6.36 -9.73
N SER A 103 -1.13 -5.56 -10.15
CA SER A 103 0.27 -5.96 -10.20
C SER A 103 1.13 -4.98 -9.43
N ALA A 104 1.87 -5.46 -8.42
CA ALA A 104 2.79 -4.66 -7.62
C ALA A 104 4.21 -4.80 -8.18
N ARG A 105 4.85 -3.68 -8.51
CA ARG A 105 6.23 -3.62 -9.00
C ARG A 105 7.11 -2.89 -8.00
N ALA A 106 8.26 -3.46 -7.67
CA ALA A 106 9.30 -2.81 -6.86
C ALA A 106 10.67 -3.11 -7.45
N ALA A 107 11.44 -2.07 -7.78
CA ALA A 107 12.76 -2.17 -8.41
C ALA A 107 12.80 -3.20 -9.57
N GLN A 108 13.25 -4.43 -9.29
CA GLN A 108 13.41 -5.53 -10.26
C GLN A 108 12.39 -6.67 -10.09
N SER A 109 11.44 -6.56 -9.16
CA SER A 109 10.42 -7.57 -8.92
C SER A 109 9.03 -7.10 -9.36
N VAL A 110 8.24 -8.05 -9.86
CA VAL A 110 6.82 -7.87 -10.17
C VAL A 110 6.06 -9.02 -9.53
N ALA A 111 5.06 -8.69 -8.71
CA ALA A 111 4.16 -9.65 -8.10
C ALA A 111 2.74 -9.40 -8.60
N GLN A 112 2.06 -10.45 -9.05
CA GLN A 112 0.63 -10.39 -9.32
C GLN A 112 -0.11 -10.55 -7.99
N LEU A 113 -1.01 -9.62 -7.67
CA LEU A 113 -1.86 -9.72 -6.50
C LEU A 113 -3.07 -10.61 -6.83
N PRO A 114 -3.64 -11.33 -5.86
CA PRO A 114 -4.86 -12.10 -6.09
C PRO A 114 -5.99 -11.19 -6.59
N PRO A 115 -6.83 -11.66 -7.52
CA PRO A 115 -8.03 -10.94 -7.92
C PRO A 115 -8.91 -10.67 -6.70
N THR A 116 -9.36 -9.43 -6.55
CA THR A 116 -10.22 -8.98 -5.44
C THR A 116 -11.61 -8.67 -5.97
N ALA A 117 -12.65 -9.00 -5.20
CA ALA A 117 -14.03 -8.68 -5.60
C ALA A 117 -14.21 -7.16 -5.78
N TYR A 118 -14.79 -6.77 -6.91
CA TYR A 118 -15.06 -5.39 -7.28
C TYR A 118 -16.56 -5.19 -7.52
N VAL A 119 -17.12 -4.15 -6.91
CA VAL A 119 -18.51 -3.76 -7.16
C VAL A 119 -18.48 -2.59 -8.12
N ILE A 120 -19.25 -2.69 -9.21
CA ILE A 120 -19.38 -1.60 -10.19
C ILE A 120 -19.88 -0.36 -9.46
N GLY A 121 -19.11 0.73 -9.55
CA GLY A 121 -19.40 1.99 -8.87
C GLY A 121 -18.61 2.21 -7.58
N ASP A 122 -17.83 1.22 -7.12
CA ASP A 122 -16.83 1.46 -6.07
C ASP A 122 -15.81 2.50 -6.57
N ASP A 123 -15.51 3.47 -5.71
CA ASP A 123 -14.48 4.46 -6.01
C ASP A 123 -13.07 3.85 -5.92
N VAL A 124 -12.10 4.55 -6.50
CA VAL A 124 -10.71 4.08 -6.56
C VAL A 124 -10.07 3.86 -5.18
N VAL A 125 -10.43 4.63 -4.15
CA VAL A 125 -9.86 4.49 -2.80
C VAL A 125 -10.48 3.31 -2.07
N THR A 126 -11.79 3.10 -2.20
CA THR A 126 -12.48 1.91 -1.70
C THR A 126 -11.88 0.65 -2.32
N THR A 127 -11.65 0.66 -3.63
CA THR A 127 -11.02 -0.47 -4.34
C THR A 127 -9.57 -0.68 -3.92
N ALA A 128 -8.79 0.40 -3.77
CA ALA A 128 -7.40 0.34 -3.30
C ALA A 128 -7.28 -0.31 -1.91
N ARG A 129 -8.15 0.06 -0.96
CA ARG A 129 -8.15 -0.54 0.39
C ARG A 129 -8.41 -2.05 0.33
N ARG A 130 -9.43 -2.49 -0.41
CA ARG A 130 -9.71 -3.94 -0.54
C ARG A 130 -8.54 -4.72 -1.15
N LEU A 131 -7.86 -4.16 -2.15
CA LEU A 131 -6.68 -4.78 -2.75
C LEU A 131 -5.51 -4.91 -1.77
N LEU A 132 -5.26 -3.86 -0.97
CA LEU A 132 -4.21 -3.87 0.05
C LEU A 132 -4.53 -4.85 1.20
N GLU A 133 -5.81 -4.99 1.58
CA GLU A 133 -6.28 -6.02 2.52
C GLU A 133 -5.99 -7.42 1.99
N ALA A 134 -6.38 -7.71 0.74
CA ALA A 134 -6.10 -8.99 0.09
C ALA A 134 -4.59 -9.28 0.00
N TRP A 135 -3.78 -8.26 -0.31
CA TRP A 135 -2.33 -8.39 -0.35
C TRP A 135 -1.72 -8.71 1.02
N SER A 136 -2.24 -8.13 2.10
CA SER A 136 -1.80 -8.43 3.47
C SER A 136 -1.97 -9.91 3.82
N VAL A 137 -3.07 -10.54 3.40
CA VAL A 137 -3.33 -11.96 3.67
C VAL A 137 -2.30 -12.85 2.96
N VAL A 138 -1.93 -12.52 1.72
CA VAL A 138 -0.92 -13.28 0.95
C VAL A 138 0.45 -13.21 1.62
N LEU A 139 0.89 -12.00 1.99
CA LEU A 139 2.21 -11.82 2.61
C LEU A 139 2.34 -12.55 3.95
N GLN A 140 1.24 -12.64 4.71
CA GLN A 140 1.20 -13.43 5.95
C GLN A 140 1.29 -14.93 5.65
N THR A 141 0.57 -15.41 4.64
CA THR A 141 0.55 -16.83 4.26
C THR A 141 1.90 -17.32 3.71
N ASP A 142 2.63 -16.47 2.98
CA ASP A 142 3.97 -16.79 2.48
C ASP A 142 5.04 -16.72 3.59
N GLY A 143 4.86 -15.84 4.58
CA GLY A 143 5.73 -15.77 5.76
C GLY A 143 5.62 -17.00 6.67
N ASP A 144 4.40 -17.49 6.90
CA ASP A 144 4.14 -18.67 7.73
C ASP A 144 4.61 -19.98 7.07
N ARG A 145 4.79 -20.01 5.75
CA ARG A 145 5.33 -21.17 5.02
C ARG A 145 6.86 -21.29 5.09
N GLN A 146 7.55 -20.30 5.65
CA GLN A 146 9.01 -20.29 5.79
C GLN A 146 9.51 -20.67 7.21
N CYS A 147 8.61 -21.14 8.09
CA CYS A 147 8.96 -21.66 9.43
C CYS A 147 8.83 -23.18 9.52
#